data_AF-J6F9X4-F1
#
_entry.id   AF-J6F9X4-F1
#
_cell.length_a   1.000
_cell.length_b   1.000
_cell.length_c   1.000
_cell.angle_alpha   90.00
_cell.angle_beta   90.00
_cell.angle_gamma   90.00
#
_symmetry.space_group_name_H-M   'P 1'
#
loop_
_entity.id
_entity.type
_entity.pdbx_description
1 polymer ?
#
loop_
_entity_poly.entity_id
_entity_poly.type
_entity_poly.pdbx_seq_one_letter_code
_entity_poly.pdbx_strand_id
1 'polypeptide(L)'
;MASLTEEERAIDPYRVLGIEVTATEQQVKKAYRKRSLKCHPDKNPTPEAAQEFHRISIALAILTDPGKRAFLDKKLEQTRAAEARRAEMDAKRKDLLRREEEAKRARTAAQDAIRQKAKEEEIREAGKRLLEERRAQAAAMRANTAHTSHPPAASAKHLAPPPISPEDLTILLVVSAPPPNAEELRKQLGTKYGKIADVFVSAPKEGKKKVRAVVEFAPGNWGGCWSCLRDAGGIKGAKAKWVGAEPAWVKWAAAQDGTNSLSPPTGDRTHAPSPPSHTGTPAAAPSTRFGSGAFGSAPDHFASVTMFPDIADLTASHRQRAQDERTAHAELASAQESATLLRMRQREKERQDMERRIRQEEGDE
;
A
#
# COMPACT_ATOMS: atom_id res chain seq x y z
N MET A 1 -30.86 4.69 -58.94
CA MET A 1 -30.48 4.80 -57.52
C MET A 1 -30.35 6.28 -57.19
N ALA A 2 -30.93 6.77 -56.10
CA ALA A 2 -30.85 8.17 -55.74
C ALA A 2 -29.38 8.55 -55.45
N SER A 3 -28.78 9.36 -56.31
CA SER A 3 -27.44 9.90 -56.12
C SER A 3 -27.53 11.37 -55.74
N LEU A 4 -26.94 11.74 -54.60
CA LEU A 4 -26.71 13.14 -54.26
C LEU A 4 -25.68 13.71 -55.24
N THR A 5 -25.93 14.92 -55.72
CA THR A 5 -24.97 15.75 -56.45
C THR A 5 -23.77 16.11 -55.56
N GLU A 6 -22.68 16.59 -56.16
CA GLU A 6 -21.46 16.93 -55.40
C GLU A 6 -21.70 18.07 -54.40
N GLU A 7 -22.48 19.08 -54.78
CA GLU A 7 -22.92 20.17 -53.92
C GLU A 7 -23.79 19.68 -52.76
N GLU A 8 -24.73 18.77 -53.02
CA GLU A 8 -25.58 18.16 -51.99
C GLU A 8 -24.80 17.30 -51.00
N ARG A 9 -23.67 16.70 -51.41
CA ARG A 9 -22.80 15.89 -50.53
C ARG A 9 -21.90 16.73 -49.64
N ALA A 10 -21.55 17.94 -50.08
CA ALA A 10 -20.67 18.84 -49.35
C ALA A 10 -21.37 19.52 -48.17
N ILE A 11 -22.71 19.55 -48.17
CA ILE A 11 -23.53 20.26 -47.18
C ILE A 11 -24.16 19.27 -46.20
N ASP A 12 -24.15 19.62 -44.91
CA ASP A 12 -24.92 18.93 -43.88
C ASP A 12 -26.31 19.58 -43.75
N PRO A 13 -27.38 18.99 -44.31
CA PRO A 13 -28.69 19.62 -44.35
C PRO A 13 -29.33 19.79 -42.96
N TYR A 14 -29.01 18.91 -42.01
CA TYR A 14 -29.52 18.98 -40.64
C TYR A 14 -28.88 20.14 -39.90
N ARG A 15 -27.56 20.29 -40.01
CA ARG A 15 -26.81 21.41 -39.41
C ARG A 15 -27.16 22.74 -40.06
N VAL A 16 -27.32 22.77 -41.38
CA VAL A 16 -27.79 23.94 -42.11
C VAL A 16 -29.16 24.32 -41.54
N LEU A 17 -30.18 23.47 -41.63
CA LEU A 17 -31.51 23.83 -41.11
C LEU A 17 -31.61 23.99 -39.58
N GLY A 18 -30.59 23.57 -38.82
CA GLY A 18 -30.54 23.68 -37.36
C GLY A 18 -31.52 22.75 -36.67
N ILE A 19 -31.65 21.52 -37.20
CA ILE A 19 -32.58 20.50 -36.75
C ILE A 19 -31.84 19.20 -36.45
N GLU A 20 -32.45 18.35 -35.63
CA GLU A 20 -31.91 17.01 -35.36
C GLU A 20 -32.16 16.04 -36.53
N VAL A 21 -31.36 14.98 -36.61
CA VAL A 21 -31.51 13.91 -37.62
C VAL A 21 -32.87 13.20 -37.50
N THR A 22 -33.42 13.16 -36.30
CA THR A 22 -34.73 12.59 -35.94
C THR A 22 -35.91 13.51 -36.30
N ALA A 23 -35.66 14.71 -36.83
CA ALA A 23 -36.71 15.68 -37.08
C ALA A 23 -37.73 15.21 -38.11
N THR A 24 -39.01 15.47 -37.85
CA THR A 24 -40.10 15.13 -38.79
C THR A 24 -40.13 16.08 -39.98
N GLU A 25 -40.74 15.67 -41.09
CA GLU A 25 -40.89 16.54 -42.28
C GLU A 25 -41.57 17.88 -41.97
N GLN A 26 -42.50 17.90 -41.01
CA GLN A 26 -43.16 19.12 -40.56
C GLN A 26 -42.16 20.09 -39.91
N GLN A 27 -41.24 19.55 -39.09
CA GLN A 27 -40.18 20.34 -38.46
C GLN A 27 -39.17 20.85 -39.50
N VAL A 28 -38.81 20.03 -40.50
CA VAL A 28 -37.97 20.44 -41.64
C VAL A 28 -38.59 21.64 -42.36
N LYS A 29 -39.87 21.55 -42.74
CA LYS A 29 -40.60 22.64 -43.42
C LYS A 29 -40.69 23.90 -42.56
N LYS A 30 -40.91 23.76 -41.25
CA LYS A 30 -40.95 24.88 -40.30
C LYS A 30 -39.58 25.56 -40.16
N ALA A 31 -38.51 24.79 -40.05
CA ALA A 31 -37.14 25.28 -39.93
C ALA A 31 -36.69 26.01 -41.21
N TYR A 32 -37.02 25.44 -42.38
CA TYR A 32 -36.79 26.09 -43.67
C TYR A 32 -37.44 27.47 -43.71
N ARG A 33 -38.76 27.58 -43.46
CA ARG A 33 -39.47 28.88 -43.47
C ARG A 33 -38.80 29.90 -42.54
N LYS A 34 -38.42 29.48 -41.34
CA LYS A 34 -37.76 30.35 -40.35
C LYS A 34 -36.37 30.83 -40.82
N ARG A 35 -35.57 29.96 -41.44
CA ARG A 35 -34.23 30.33 -41.93
C ARG A 35 -34.28 31.12 -43.24
N SER A 36 -35.16 30.74 -44.16
CA SER A 36 -35.40 31.45 -45.41
C SER A 36 -35.80 32.90 -45.18
N LEU A 37 -36.67 33.18 -44.20
CA LEU A 37 -37.06 34.55 -43.85
C LEU A 37 -35.89 35.40 -43.34
N LYS A 38 -34.90 34.78 -42.69
CA LYS A 38 -33.70 35.48 -42.19
C LYS A 38 -32.69 35.77 -43.29
N CYS A 39 -32.57 34.87 -44.27
CA CYS A 39 -31.55 34.98 -45.33
C CYS A 39 -32.16 35.37 -46.69
N HIS A 40 -33.39 35.89 -46.71
CA HIS A 40 -34.08 36.19 -47.96
C HIS A 40 -33.37 37.33 -48.72
N PRO A 41 -33.02 37.16 -50.00
CA PRO A 41 -32.24 38.15 -50.76
C PRO A 41 -32.96 39.50 -50.92
N ASP A 42 -34.30 39.49 -50.89
CA ASP A 42 -35.12 40.72 -50.92
C ASP A 42 -34.97 41.58 -49.66
N LYS A 43 -34.80 40.96 -48.49
CA LYS A 43 -34.67 41.68 -47.21
C LYS A 43 -33.21 41.96 -46.84
N ASN A 44 -32.30 41.12 -47.31
CA ASN A 44 -30.88 41.19 -47.04
C ASN A 44 -30.10 41.02 -48.35
N PRO A 45 -29.84 42.10 -49.09
CA PRO A 45 -29.14 42.06 -50.37
C PRO A 45 -27.61 41.93 -50.21
N THR A 46 -27.16 41.02 -49.35
CA THR A 46 -25.74 40.69 -49.18
C THR A 46 -25.40 39.41 -49.94
N PRO A 47 -24.18 39.28 -50.50
CA PRO A 47 -23.77 38.06 -51.21
C PRO A 47 -23.76 36.83 -50.29
N GLU A 48 -23.49 37.02 -49.00
CA GLU A 48 -23.52 35.96 -48.00
C GLU A 48 -24.94 35.42 -47.75
N ALA A 49 -25.94 36.31 -47.71
CA ALA A 49 -27.33 35.91 -47.53
C ALA A 49 -27.82 35.07 -48.73
N ALA A 50 -27.42 35.43 -49.95
CA ALA A 50 -27.73 34.65 -51.15
C ALA A 50 -27.11 33.25 -51.13
N GLN A 51 -25.83 33.13 -50.72
CA GLN A 51 -25.16 31.83 -50.57
C GLN A 51 -25.82 30.97 -49.49
N GLU A 52 -26.15 31.57 -48.34
CA GLU A 52 -26.77 30.83 -47.24
C GLU A 52 -28.21 30.41 -47.59
N PHE A 53 -28.96 31.25 -48.31
CA PHE A 53 -30.27 30.90 -48.85
C PHE A 53 -30.19 29.74 -49.84
N HIS A 54 -29.15 29.72 -50.69
CA HIS A 54 -28.90 28.61 -51.60
C HIS A 54 -28.64 27.30 -50.84
N ARG A 55 -27.79 27.33 -49.80
CA ARG A 55 -27.55 26.18 -48.90
C ARG A 55 -28.83 25.72 -48.19
N ILE A 56 -29.65 26.66 -47.71
CA ILE A 56 -30.97 26.37 -47.10
C ILE A 56 -31.88 25.63 -48.09
N SER A 57 -31.88 26.06 -49.35
CA SER A 57 -32.70 25.46 -50.42
C SER A 57 -32.23 24.05 -50.78
N ILE A 58 -30.91 23.86 -50.91
CA ILE A 58 -30.31 22.53 -51.11
C ILE A 58 -30.66 21.60 -49.93
N ALA A 59 -30.54 22.08 -48.70
CA ALA A 59 -30.86 21.30 -47.51
C ALA A 59 -32.33 20.83 -47.49
N LEU A 60 -33.26 21.71 -47.87
CA LEU A 60 -34.66 21.33 -48.02
C LEU A 60 -34.86 20.27 -49.11
N ALA A 61 -34.19 20.42 -50.27
CA ALA A 61 -34.31 19.47 -51.37
C ALA A 61 -33.84 18.05 -50.97
N ILE A 62 -32.75 17.95 -50.21
CA ILE A 62 -32.24 16.66 -49.70
C ILE A 62 -33.20 16.03 -48.70
N LEU A 63 -33.72 16.81 -47.74
CA LEU A 63 -34.56 16.27 -46.65
C LEU A 63 -36.02 16.02 -47.06
N THR A 64 -36.48 16.62 -48.16
CA THR A 64 -37.83 16.41 -48.69
C THR A 64 -37.91 15.16 -49.56
N ASP A 65 -36.83 14.77 -50.23
CA ASP A 65 -36.76 13.52 -51.00
C ASP A 65 -36.43 12.35 -50.05
N PRO A 66 -37.35 11.38 -49.87
CA PRO A 66 -37.14 10.26 -48.96
C PRO A 66 -35.95 9.37 -49.38
N GLY A 67 -35.65 9.27 -50.68
CA GLY A 67 -34.52 8.51 -51.19
C GLY A 67 -33.18 9.17 -50.87
N LYS A 68 -33.08 10.49 -51.05
CA LYS A 68 -31.88 11.27 -50.70
C LYS A 68 -31.65 11.31 -49.20
N ARG A 69 -32.72 11.51 -48.41
CA ARG A 69 -32.66 11.48 -46.95
C ARG A 69 -32.19 10.12 -46.43
N ALA A 70 -32.79 9.03 -46.89
CA ALA A 70 -32.39 7.68 -46.47
C ALA A 70 -30.93 7.35 -46.83
N PHE A 71 -30.46 7.80 -48.01
CA PHE A 71 -29.05 7.62 -48.39
C PHE A 71 -28.10 8.38 -47.45
N LEU A 72 -28.43 9.63 -47.12
CA LEU A 72 -27.65 10.44 -46.19
C LEU A 72 -27.64 9.83 -44.79
N ASP A 73 -28.81 9.45 -44.27
CA ASP A 73 -28.95 8.87 -42.93
C ASP A 73 -28.16 7.57 -42.81
N LYS A 74 -28.23 6.70 -43.83
CA LYS A 74 -27.42 5.47 -43.90
C LYS A 74 -25.92 5.77 -43.92
N LYS A 75 -25.48 6.79 -44.66
CA LYS A 75 -24.07 7.20 -44.70
C LYS A 75 -23.61 7.75 -43.33
N LEU A 76 -24.44 8.53 -42.65
CA LEU A 76 -24.17 9.04 -41.31
C LEU A 76 -24.09 7.90 -40.28
N GLU A 77 -24.97 6.91 -40.37
CA GLU A 77 -24.92 5.72 -39.53
C GLU A 77 -23.65 4.90 -39.78
N GLN A 78 -23.29 4.68 -41.05
CA GLN A 78 -22.08 3.95 -41.42
C GLN A 78 -20.80 4.61 -40.93
N THR A 79 -20.71 5.93 -41.04
CA THR A 79 -19.56 6.72 -40.53
C THR A 79 -19.46 6.63 -39.02
N ARG A 80 -20.56 6.88 -38.29
CA ARG A 80 -20.63 6.72 -36.82
C ARG A 80 -20.27 5.31 -36.37
N ALA A 81 -20.78 4.28 -37.05
CA ALA A 81 -20.46 2.90 -36.73
C ALA A 81 -18.99 2.55 -37.01
N ALA A 82 -18.40 3.10 -38.08
CA ALA A 82 -16.98 2.93 -38.38
C ALA A 82 -16.09 3.62 -37.33
N GLU A 83 -16.45 4.83 -36.92
CA GLU A 83 -15.76 5.57 -35.85
C GLU A 83 -15.87 4.85 -34.51
N ALA A 84 -17.04 4.34 -34.15
CA ALA A 84 -17.24 3.55 -32.93
C ALA A 84 -16.38 2.28 -32.92
N ARG A 85 -16.35 1.51 -34.03
CA ARG A 85 -15.48 0.33 -34.15
C ARG A 85 -14.01 0.70 -34.04
N ARG A 86 -13.58 1.80 -34.67
CA ARG A 86 -12.19 2.28 -34.57
C ARG A 86 -11.84 2.67 -33.14
N ALA A 87 -12.71 3.42 -32.47
CA ALA A 87 -12.52 3.83 -31.07
C ALA A 87 -12.44 2.61 -30.13
N GLU A 88 -13.25 1.57 -30.36
CA GLU A 88 -13.19 0.33 -29.59
C GLU A 88 -11.84 -0.39 -29.77
N MET A 89 -11.36 -0.51 -31.02
CA MET A 89 -10.07 -1.13 -31.31
C MET A 89 -8.91 -0.33 -30.71
N ASP A 90 -8.97 1.00 -30.77
CA ASP A 90 -7.98 1.88 -30.15
C ASP A 90 -7.99 1.77 -28.61
N ALA A 91 -9.18 1.65 -28.00
CA ALA A 91 -9.32 1.40 -26.57
C ALA A 91 -8.73 0.05 -26.17
N LYS A 92 -9.01 -1.03 -26.92
CA LYS A 92 -8.42 -2.36 -26.70
C LYS A 92 -6.90 -2.33 -26.83
N ARG A 93 -6.37 -1.64 -27.84
CA ARG A 93 -4.92 -1.47 -28.03
C ARG A 93 -4.27 -0.76 -26.84
N LYS A 94 -4.87 0.34 -26.36
CA LYS A 94 -4.37 1.09 -25.19
C LYS A 94 -4.40 0.24 -23.92
N ASP A 95 -5.47 -0.52 -23.70
CA ASP A 95 -5.59 -1.40 -22.54
C ASP A 95 -4.55 -2.53 -22.57
N LEU A 96 -4.31 -3.13 -23.75
CA LEU A 96 -3.26 -4.13 -23.93
C LEU A 96 -1.87 -3.57 -23.62
N LEU A 97 -1.55 -2.39 -24.15
CA LEU A 97 -0.27 -1.71 -23.88
C LEU A 97 -0.10 -1.39 -22.39
N ARG A 98 -1.15 -0.88 -21.73
CA ARG A 98 -1.13 -0.61 -20.29
C ARG A 98 -0.84 -1.88 -19.49
N ARG A 99 -1.52 -2.99 -19.80
CA ARG A 99 -1.27 -4.29 -19.14
C ARG A 99 0.15 -4.79 -19.37
N GLU A 100 0.67 -4.63 -20.59
CA GLU A 100 2.05 -5.02 -20.91
C GLU A 100 3.07 -4.18 -20.13
N GLU A 101 2.87 -2.86 -20.04
CA GLU A 101 3.71 -1.97 -19.24
C GLU A 101 3.64 -2.28 -17.74
N GLU A 102 2.44 -2.53 -17.20
CA GLU A 102 2.25 -2.94 -15.82
C GLU A 102 2.95 -4.28 -15.53
N ALA A 103 2.82 -5.25 -16.44
CA ALA A 103 3.52 -6.53 -16.32
C ALA A 103 5.05 -6.36 -16.38
N LYS A 104 5.56 -5.50 -17.26
CA LYS A 104 6.99 -5.17 -17.33
C LYS A 104 7.47 -4.52 -16.03
N ARG A 105 6.75 -3.53 -15.51
CA ARG A 105 7.05 -2.86 -14.24
C ARG A 105 6.99 -3.81 -13.06
N ALA A 106 6.02 -4.72 -13.03
CA ALA A 106 5.91 -5.74 -12.00
C ALA A 106 7.09 -6.72 -12.03
N ARG A 107 7.52 -7.14 -13.24
CA ARG A 107 8.71 -7.99 -13.41
C ARG A 107 9.99 -7.30 -12.92
N THR A 108 10.21 -6.04 -13.30
CA THR A 108 11.38 -5.28 -12.84
C THR A 108 11.34 -5.08 -11.33
N ALA A 109 10.19 -4.70 -10.77
CA ALA A 109 10.04 -4.53 -9.32
C ALA A 109 10.26 -5.84 -8.55
N ALA A 110 9.79 -6.98 -9.07
CA ALA A 110 10.03 -8.28 -8.47
C ALA A 110 11.53 -8.64 -8.49
N GLN A 111 12.22 -8.38 -9.61
CA GLN A 111 13.65 -8.63 -9.74
C GLN A 111 14.47 -7.73 -8.80
N ASP A 112 14.10 -6.46 -8.68
CA ASP A 112 14.71 -5.53 -7.73
C ASP A 112 14.46 -5.93 -6.28
N ALA A 113 13.25 -6.40 -5.95
CA ALA A 113 12.94 -6.91 -4.61
C ALA A 113 13.76 -8.17 -4.26
N ILE A 114 13.95 -9.09 -5.21
CA ILE A 114 14.82 -10.25 -5.03
C ILE A 114 16.26 -9.78 -4.79
N ARG A 115 16.76 -8.83 -5.60
CA ARG A 115 18.11 -8.28 -5.44
C ARG A 115 18.30 -7.57 -4.09
N GLN A 116 17.29 -6.84 -3.63
CA GLN A 116 17.33 -6.17 -2.32
C GLN A 116 17.34 -7.17 -1.18
N LYS A 117 16.51 -8.21 -1.23
CA LYS A 117 16.50 -9.29 -0.23
C LYS A 117 17.85 -10.00 -0.16
N ALA A 118 18.45 -10.32 -1.31
CA ALA A 118 19.78 -10.93 -1.36
C ALA A 118 20.85 -10.04 -0.71
N LYS A 119 20.84 -8.73 -1.00
CA LYS A 119 21.75 -7.77 -0.36
C LYS A 119 21.51 -7.65 1.15
N GLU A 120 20.25 -7.66 1.59
CA GLU A 120 19.93 -7.59 3.02
C GLU A 120 20.39 -8.84 3.76
N GLU A 121 20.21 -10.02 3.17
CA GLU A 121 20.72 -11.28 3.71
C GLU A 121 22.25 -11.30 3.77
N GLU A 122 22.93 -10.81 2.72
CA GLU A 122 24.39 -10.67 2.71
C GLU A 122 24.88 -9.74 3.85
N ILE A 123 24.25 -8.58 4.03
CA ILE A 123 24.57 -7.65 5.13
C ILE A 123 24.32 -8.32 6.49
N ARG A 124 23.21 -9.06 6.62
CA ARG A 124 22.84 -9.77 7.86
C ARG A 124 23.85 -10.86 8.19
N GLU A 125 24.30 -11.63 7.21
CA GLU A 125 25.32 -12.66 7.38
C GLU A 125 26.70 -12.06 7.68
N ALA A 126 27.10 -11.00 6.99
CA ALA A 126 28.33 -10.26 7.28
C ALA A 126 28.32 -9.72 8.72
N GLY A 127 27.20 -9.16 9.17
CA GLY A 127 27.02 -8.71 10.55
C GLY A 127 27.14 -9.83 11.59
N LYS A 128 26.55 -11.01 11.31
CA LYS A 128 26.70 -12.20 12.16
C LYS A 128 28.16 -12.66 12.25
N ARG A 129 28.86 -12.75 11.11
CA ARG A 129 30.27 -13.14 11.05
C ARG A 129 31.16 -12.18 11.83
N LEU A 130 30.97 -10.87 11.67
CA LEU A 130 31.75 -9.86 12.40
C LEU A 130 31.56 -9.98 13.92
N LEU A 131 30.34 -10.26 14.39
CA LEU A 131 30.06 -10.43 15.81
C LEU A 131 30.71 -11.70 16.37
N GLU A 132 30.64 -12.80 15.62
CA GLU A 132 31.27 -14.07 15.98
C GLU A 132 32.80 -13.93 16.03
N GLU A 133 33.40 -13.27 15.03
CA GLU A 133 34.82 -12.97 15.00
C GLU A 133 35.22 -12.08 16.19
N ARG A 134 34.47 -11.01 16.48
CA ARG A 134 34.71 -10.13 17.63
C ARG A 134 34.58 -10.88 18.96
N ARG A 135 33.64 -11.82 19.07
CA ARG A 135 33.47 -12.68 20.24
C ARG A 135 34.65 -13.66 20.39
N ALA A 136 35.11 -14.26 19.30
CA ALA A 136 36.25 -15.15 19.28
C ALA A 136 37.55 -14.42 19.64
N GLN A 137 37.77 -13.23 19.07
CA GLN A 137 38.91 -12.36 19.44
C GLN A 137 38.87 -11.97 20.92
N ALA A 138 37.71 -11.58 21.45
CA ALA A 138 37.57 -11.27 22.88
C ALA A 138 37.80 -12.49 23.79
N ALA A 139 37.37 -13.68 23.37
CA ALA A 139 37.62 -14.93 24.08
C ALA A 139 39.11 -15.31 24.03
N ALA A 140 39.77 -15.15 22.89
CA ALA A 140 41.22 -15.37 22.74
C ALA A 140 42.02 -14.39 23.60
N MET A 141 41.67 -13.11 23.61
CA MET A 141 42.27 -12.10 24.49
C MET A 141 42.09 -12.48 25.97
N ARG A 142 40.89 -12.93 26.37
CA ARG A 142 40.63 -13.43 27.73
C ARG A 142 41.48 -14.65 28.09
N ALA A 143 41.61 -15.61 27.18
CA ALA A 143 42.45 -16.80 27.39
C ALA A 143 43.94 -16.44 27.52
N ASN A 144 44.41 -15.47 26.73
CA ASN A 144 45.79 -14.98 26.79
C ASN A 144 46.07 -14.19 28.07
N THR A 145 45.10 -13.38 28.54
CA THR A 145 45.17 -12.72 29.86
C THR A 145 45.07 -13.72 31.02
N ALA A 146 44.45 -14.89 30.84
CA ALA A 146 44.42 -15.93 31.87
C ALA A 146 45.75 -16.73 31.95
N HIS A 147 46.53 -16.77 30.86
CA HIS A 147 47.88 -17.37 30.86
C HIS A 147 48.97 -16.40 31.34
N THR A 148 48.66 -15.10 31.47
CA THR A 148 49.58 -14.09 31.98
C THR A 148 49.02 -13.52 33.29
N SER A 149 49.58 -13.97 34.42
CA SER A 149 49.36 -13.51 35.81
C SER A 149 48.31 -14.23 36.68
N HIS A 150 48.86 -14.84 37.73
CA HIS A 150 48.32 -14.99 39.08
C HIS A 150 47.63 -13.69 39.57
N PRO A 151 46.43 -13.72 40.16
CA PRO A 151 45.86 -12.53 40.80
C PRO A 151 46.24 -12.50 42.29
N PRO A 152 46.71 -11.37 42.86
CA PRO A 152 46.46 -11.11 44.26
C PRO A 152 44.99 -10.67 44.40
N ALA A 153 44.30 -11.29 45.35
CA ALA A 153 42.95 -10.95 45.76
C ALA A 153 42.82 -9.43 46.04
N ALA A 154 41.96 -8.76 45.29
CA ALA A 154 41.58 -7.38 45.55
C ALA A 154 40.06 -7.29 45.71
N SER A 155 39.67 -7.24 46.99
CA SER A 155 38.49 -6.61 47.58
C SER A 155 37.32 -6.26 46.66
N ALA A 156 36.16 -6.83 46.99
CA ALA A 156 34.85 -6.33 46.62
C ALA A 156 34.75 -4.83 46.97
N LYS A 157 34.92 -3.98 45.95
CA LYS A 157 34.64 -2.55 46.06
C LYS A 157 33.12 -2.39 46.05
N HIS A 158 32.57 -1.92 47.17
CA HIS A 158 31.35 -1.14 47.18
C HIS A 158 31.46 -0.10 46.05
N LEU A 159 30.70 -0.27 44.96
CA LEU A 159 30.59 0.73 43.90
C LEU A 159 29.86 1.92 44.52
N ALA A 160 30.58 3.01 44.77
CA ALA A 160 29.97 4.29 45.11
C ALA A 160 28.93 4.68 44.05
N PRO A 161 27.77 5.25 44.42
CA PRO A 161 26.76 5.62 43.46
C PRO A 161 27.33 6.61 42.43
N PRO A 162 27.02 6.46 41.13
CA PRO A 162 27.43 7.43 40.13
C PRO A 162 26.88 8.83 40.48
N PRO A 163 27.60 9.91 40.18
CA PRO A 163 27.14 11.27 40.51
C PRO A 163 25.80 11.53 39.82
N ILE A 164 24.77 11.79 40.63
CA ILE A 164 23.42 12.08 40.16
C ILE A 164 23.38 13.56 39.75
N SER A 165 23.24 13.84 38.46
CA SER A 165 23.05 15.21 37.97
C SER A 165 21.56 15.60 38.10
N PRO A 166 21.21 16.90 38.18
CA PRO A 166 19.82 17.34 38.26
C PRO A 166 18.94 16.83 37.10
N GLU A 167 19.53 16.72 35.90
CA GLU A 167 18.87 16.17 34.71
C GLU A 167 18.46 14.69 34.88
N ASP A 168 19.22 13.92 35.68
CA ASP A 168 18.96 12.51 35.98
C ASP A 168 17.79 12.29 36.96
N LEU A 169 17.23 13.37 37.51
CA LEU A 169 16.08 13.37 38.43
C LEU A 169 14.81 13.91 37.76
N THR A 170 14.78 13.94 36.42
CA THR A 170 13.66 14.47 35.64
C THR A 170 12.89 13.37 34.92
N ILE A 171 11.56 13.32 35.13
CA ILE A 171 10.66 12.36 34.50
C ILE A 171 9.54 13.03 33.71
N LEU A 172 9.04 12.31 32.71
CA LEU A 172 7.89 12.67 31.90
C LEU A 172 6.67 11.86 32.34
N LEU A 173 5.67 12.53 32.89
CA LEU A 173 4.35 11.98 33.18
C LEU A 173 3.39 12.26 32.03
N VAL A 174 2.69 11.23 31.56
CA VAL A 174 1.60 11.34 30.59
C VAL A 174 0.29 11.05 31.29
N VAL A 175 -0.56 12.07 31.45
CA VAL A 175 -1.80 12.01 32.22
C VAL A 175 -3.01 12.19 31.30
N SER A 176 -4.11 11.47 31.57
CA SER A 176 -5.38 11.65 30.87
C SER A 176 -6.13 12.84 31.47
N ALA A 177 -6.63 13.74 30.63
CA ALA A 177 -7.35 14.97 31.01
C ALA A 177 -8.60 14.69 31.90
N PRO A 178 -9.06 15.65 32.73
CA PRO A 178 -8.74 17.09 32.74
C PRO A 178 -7.39 17.42 33.41
N PRO A 179 -6.70 18.51 33.00
CA PRO A 179 -5.34 18.78 33.44
C PRO A 179 -5.30 19.12 34.94
N PRO A 180 -4.48 18.43 35.76
CA PRO A 180 -4.09 19.00 37.04
C PRO A 180 -3.24 20.24 36.75
N ASN A 181 -3.58 21.38 37.37
CA ASN A 181 -2.75 22.58 37.30
C ASN A 181 -1.31 22.24 37.78
N ALA A 182 -0.29 22.92 37.25
CA ALA A 182 1.11 22.60 37.57
C ALA A 182 1.37 22.62 39.09
N GLU A 183 0.75 23.55 39.81
CA GLU A 183 0.83 23.65 41.27
C GLU A 183 0.14 22.49 42.01
N GLU A 184 -1.00 22.01 41.51
CA GLU A 184 -1.74 20.91 42.12
C GLU A 184 -0.96 19.59 41.96
N LEU A 185 -0.40 19.37 40.76
CA LEU A 185 0.45 18.22 40.49
C LEU A 185 1.72 18.27 41.36
N ARG A 186 2.33 19.44 41.53
CA ARG A 186 3.46 19.65 42.43
C ARG A 186 3.11 19.34 43.88
N LYS A 187 1.93 19.75 44.37
CA LYS A 187 1.48 19.48 45.74
C LYS A 187 1.20 18.00 45.98
N GLN A 188 0.53 17.33 45.05
CA GLN A 188 0.21 15.91 45.14
C GLN A 188 1.48 15.04 45.13
N LEU A 189 2.35 15.28 44.16
CA LEU A 189 3.61 14.56 44.07
C LEU A 189 4.52 14.90 45.27
N GLY A 190 4.50 16.16 45.73
CA GLY A 190 5.27 16.62 46.89
C GLY A 190 4.90 15.91 48.19
N THR A 191 3.61 15.64 48.38
CA THR A 191 3.08 14.96 49.57
C THR A 191 3.48 13.49 49.62
N LYS A 192 3.53 12.82 48.46
CA LYS A 192 3.75 11.37 48.38
C LYS A 192 5.21 10.98 48.11
N TYR A 193 5.93 11.76 47.31
CA TYR A 193 7.26 11.43 46.80
C TYR A 193 8.34 12.41 47.26
N GLY A 194 8.03 13.36 48.14
CA GLY A 194 9.01 14.29 48.71
C GLY A 194 9.28 15.53 47.84
N LYS A 195 10.38 16.23 48.11
CA LYS A 195 10.65 17.56 47.54
C LYS A 195 10.79 17.54 46.01
N ILE A 196 10.08 18.47 45.35
CA ILE A 196 10.08 18.67 43.89
C ILE A 196 10.65 20.04 43.57
N ALA A 197 11.61 20.08 42.65
CA ALA A 197 12.23 21.32 42.18
C ALA A 197 11.26 22.08 41.29
N ASP A 198 10.79 21.46 40.20
CA ASP A 198 9.91 22.11 39.23
C ASP A 198 8.93 21.13 38.54
N VAL A 199 7.81 21.66 38.03
CA VAL A 199 6.78 20.92 37.30
C VAL A 199 6.28 21.75 36.12
N PHE A 200 6.50 21.25 34.90
CA PHE A 200 6.04 21.88 33.66
C PHE A 200 4.96 21.05 32.99
N VAL A 201 3.74 21.59 32.88
CA VAL A 201 2.63 20.93 32.19
C VAL A 201 2.48 21.52 30.78
N SER A 202 2.59 20.68 29.75
CA SER A 202 2.42 21.11 28.35
C SER A 202 0.95 21.37 28.03
N ALA A 203 0.64 22.34 27.17
CA ALA A 203 -0.70 22.49 26.63
C ALA A 203 -1.17 21.23 25.87
N PRO A 204 -2.45 20.84 25.97
CA PRO A 204 -2.97 19.72 25.20
C PRO A 204 -2.84 20.00 23.70
N LYS A 205 -2.29 19.04 22.94
CA LYS A 205 -2.27 19.13 21.46
C LYS A 205 -3.70 18.94 20.93
N GLU A 206 -4.08 19.75 19.96
CA GLU A 206 -5.40 19.74 19.32
C GLU A 206 -5.82 18.30 18.94
N GLY A 207 -6.98 17.86 19.47
CA GLY A 207 -7.50 16.50 19.27
C GLY A 207 -6.98 15.38 20.19
N LYS A 208 -6.04 15.63 21.12
CA LYS A 208 -5.51 14.60 22.05
C LYS A 208 -6.01 14.78 23.49
N LYS A 209 -6.60 13.73 24.06
CA LYS A 209 -7.09 13.67 25.45
C LYS A 209 -5.99 13.51 26.52
N LYS A 210 -4.70 13.52 26.14
CA LYS A 210 -3.55 13.27 27.04
C LYS A 210 -2.61 14.46 27.09
N VAL A 211 -2.22 14.81 28.30
CA VAL A 211 -1.30 15.91 28.61
C VAL A 211 0.04 15.34 29.07
N ARG A 212 1.14 16.03 28.75
CA ARG A 212 2.47 15.68 29.23
C ARG A 212 2.89 16.66 30.32
N ALA A 213 3.45 16.16 31.41
CA ALA A 213 4.05 16.93 32.48
C ALA A 213 5.50 16.49 32.66
N VAL A 214 6.43 17.42 32.63
CA VAL A 214 7.83 17.20 33.00
C VAL A 214 7.96 17.54 34.47
N VAL A 215 8.47 16.61 35.27
CA VAL A 215 8.64 16.75 36.72
C VAL A 215 10.11 16.61 37.05
N GLU A 216 10.68 17.63 37.66
CA GLU A 216 12.05 17.66 38.15
C GLU A 216 12.06 17.51 39.67
N PHE A 217 12.66 16.43 40.16
CA PHE A 217 12.79 16.20 41.60
C PHE A 217 13.97 16.96 42.18
N ALA A 218 13.85 17.43 43.43
CA ALA A 218 14.92 18.17 44.08
C ALA A 218 16.19 17.30 44.23
N PRO A 219 17.40 17.90 44.15
CA PRO A 219 18.65 17.17 44.37
C PRO A 219 18.63 16.39 45.67
N GLY A 220 19.00 15.11 45.62
CA GLY A 220 18.95 14.19 46.76
C GLY A 220 17.64 13.43 46.96
N ASN A 221 16.56 13.76 46.22
CA ASN A 221 15.29 13.03 46.27
C ASN A 221 15.17 11.93 45.19
N TRP A 222 16.22 11.11 45.05
CA TRP A 222 16.28 10.04 44.05
C TRP A 222 15.28 8.90 44.33
N GLY A 223 15.00 8.60 45.61
CA GLY A 223 13.99 7.60 46.01
C GLY A 223 12.56 8.01 45.65
N GLY A 224 12.24 9.31 45.75
CA GLY A 224 10.97 9.87 45.30
C GLY A 224 10.77 9.77 43.80
N CYS A 225 11.81 10.12 43.03
CA CYS A 225 11.83 10.01 41.58
C CYS A 225 11.63 8.56 41.11
N TRP A 226 12.36 7.62 41.71
CA TRP A 226 12.24 6.20 41.38
C TRP A 226 10.85 5.63 41.71
N SER A 227 10.32 5.96 42.89
CA SER A 227 9.00 5.50 43.30
C SER A 227 7.91 6.03 42.37
N CYS A 228 7.99 7.32 42.01
CA CYS A 228 7.06 7.97 41.08
C CYS A 228 7.11 7.37 39.67
N LEU A 229 8.28 6.91 39.20
CA LEU A 229 8.39 6.23 37.91
C LEU A 229 7.63 4.89 37.90
N ARG A 230 7.67 4.15 39.01
CA ARG A 230 7.10 2.79 39.10
C ARG A 230 5.58 2.78 39.20
N ASP A 231 5.00 3.71 39.95
CA ASP A 231 3.55 3.80 40.13
C ASP A 231 2.90 4.95 39.34
N ALA A 232 3.64 5.51 38.38
CA ALA A 232 3.22 6.58 37.47
C ALA A 232 2.66 7.82 38.19
N GLY A 233 3.29 8.22 39.29
CA GLY A 233 2.87 9.36 40.11
C GLY A 233 1.59 9.11 40.91
N GLY A 234 1.15 7.85 41.02
CA GLY A 234 -0.06 7.48 41.77
C GLY A 234 -1.35 7.89 41.07
N ILE A 235 -1.28 8.33 39.81
CA ILE A 235 -2.43 8.81 39.04
C ILE A 235 -2.98 7.65 38.20
N LYS A 236 -4.27 7.34 38.40
CA LYS A 236 -4.95 6.24 37.70
C LYS A 236 -4.94 6.48 36.19
N GLY A 237 -4.25 5.61 35.46
CA GLY A 237 -4.15 5.68 33.99
C GLY A 237 -3.03 6.59 33.46
N ALA A 238 -2.18 7.14 34.32
CA ALA A 238 -0.97 7.85 33.91
C ALA A 238 0.16 6.88 33.50
N LYS A 239 1.14 7.38 32.75
CA LYS A 239 2.37 6.66 32.41
C LYS A 239 3.58 7.55 32.68
N ALA A 240 4.56 7.06 33.43
CA ALA A 240 5.83 7.74 33.66
C ALA A 240 6.93 7.17 32.75
N LYS A 241 7.84 8.05 32.30
CA LYS A 241 9.04 7.70 31.51
C LYS A 241 10.18 8.65 31.86
N TRP A 242 11.42 8.24 31.62
CA TRP A 242 12.56 9.16 31.67
C TRP A 242 12.49 10.21 30.56
N VAL A 243 12.94 11.43 30.85
CA VAL A 243 13.17 12.45 29.83
C VAL A 243 14.51 12.13 29.16
N GLY A 244 14.46 11.29 28.11
CA GLY A 244 15.66 10.86 27.38
C GLY A 244 16.10 9.44 27.74
N ALA A 245 17.41 9.23 27.90
CA ALA A 245 17.98 7.94 28.25
C ALA A 245 17.81 7.63 29.75
N GLU A 246 17.70 6.35 30.09
CA GLU A 246 17.65 5.91 31.49
C GLU A 246 18.96 6.24 32.21
N PRO A 247 18.93 6.98 33.34
CA PRO A 247 20.12 7.35 34.07
C PRO A 247 20.92 6.15 34.59
N ALA A 248 22.25 6.28 34.64
CA ALA A 248 23.14 5.21 35.07
C ALA A 248 22.90 4.76 36.53
N TRP A 249 22.45 5.67 37.40
CA TRP A 249 22.13 5.36 38.79
C TRP A 249 20.96 4.40 38.94
N VAL A 250 20.03 4.35 37.98
CA VAL A 250 18.85 3.47 38.03
C VAL A 250 19.26 2.00 37.92
N LYS A 251 20.21 1.69 37.02
CA LYS A 251 20.76 0.35 36.87
C LYS A 251 21.58 -0.06 38.09
N TRP A 252 22.35 0.87 38.66
CA TRP A 252 23.07 0.65 39.90
C TRP A 252 22.11 0.34 41.05
N ALA A 253 21.04 1.12 41.19
CA ALA A 253 20.07 0.96 42.28
C ALA A 253 19.23 -0.32 42.13
N ALA A 254 18.80 -0.66 40.92
CA ALA A 254 18.11 -1.93 40.62
C ALA A 254 18.98 -3.16 40.90
N ALA A 255 20.31 -3.04 40.74
CA ALA A 255 21.25 -4.09 41.10
C ALA A 255 21.40 -4.27 42.63
N GLN A 256 21.09 -3.24 43.43
CA GLN A 256 21.06 -3.32 44.89
C GLN A 256 19.74 -3.96 45.39
N ASP A 257 18.61 -3.71 44.72
CA ASP A 257 17.27 -4.26 45.07
C ASP A 257 17.19 -5.81 44.98
N GLY A 258 18.11 -6.45 44.26
CA GLY A 258 18.24 -7.91 44.20
C GLY A 258 18.90 -8.54 45.44
N THR A 259 19.43 -7.72 46.35
CA THR A 259 20.10 -8.16 47.57
C THR A 259 19.62 -7.32 48.75
N ASN A 260 18.86 -7.96 49.64
CA ASN A 260 18.52 -7.54 51.00
C ASN A 260 17.18 -6.80 51.19
N SER A 261 16.28 -7.47 51.91
CA SER A 261 15.10 -6.87 52.54
C SER A 261 15.50 -5.72 53.47
N LEU A 262 14.73 -4.63 53.54
CA LEU A 262 14.33 -3.96 54.79
C LEU A 262 13.37 -2.78 54.54
N SER A 263 12.37 -2.72 55.40
CA SER A 263 11.35 -1.69 55.59
C SER A 263 11.95 -0.33 56.05
N PRO A 264 11.13 0.76 56.14
CA PRO A 264 11.61 2.14 56.27
C PRO A 264 12.07 2.46 57.71
N PRO A 265 12.80 3.57 57.94
CA PRO A 265 13.21 3.95 59.29
C PRO A 265 12.01 4.40 60.11
N THR A 266 11.70 3.63 61.16
CA THR A 266 10.69 3.95 62.17
C THR A 266 11.25 4.94 63.21
N GLY A 267 10.55 6.06 63.38
CA GLY A 267 10.61 6.86 64.59
C GLY A 267 9.45 6.47 65.52
N ASP A 268 9.82 5.87 66.65
CA ASP A 268 9.22 5.99 67.99
C ASP A 268 7.72 5.68 68.22
N ARG A 269 7.45 4.60 68.98
CA ARG A 269 6.45 4.54 70.08
C ARG A 269 6.43 3.15 70.75
N THR A 270 6.39 3.19 72.09
CA THR A 270 6.44 2.08 73.04
C THR A 270 5.07 1.46 73.40
N HIS A 271 5.15 0.21 73.90
CA HIS A 271 4.24 -0.56 74.78
C HIS A 271 3.15 -1.51 74.22
N ALA A 272 3.13 -2.70 74.86
CA ALA A 272 2.45 -4.00 74.68
C ALA A 272 0.91 -4.01 75.00
N PRO A 273 0.16 -5.16 75.10
CA PRO A 273 0.49 -6.58 74.94
C PRO A 273 -0.52 -7.46 74.13
N SER A 274 -0.18 -8.77 73.98
CA SER A 274 -0.89 -9.95 73.39
C SER A 274 -2.24 -10.30 74.10
N PRO A 275 -3.07 -11.36 73.78
CA PRO A 275 -2.77 -12.74 73.27
C PRO A 275 -3.91 -13.39 72.38
N PRO A 276 -4.16 -14.74 72.33
CA PRO A 276 -3.52 -15.69 71.40
C PRO A 276 -4.45 -16.71 70.65
N SER A 277 -3.84 -17.41 69.66
CA SER A 277 -3.93 -18.85 69.29
C SER A 277 -5.24 -19.68 69.30
N HIS A 278 -5.48 -20.40 68.19
CA HIS A 278 -5.80 -21.86 68.13
C HIS A 278 -5.79 -22.31 66.63
N THR A 279 -4.77 -23.02 66.13
CA THR A 279 -4.57 -24.50 66.06
C THR A 279 -5.61 -25.28 65.25
N GLY A 280 -5.16 -26.02 64.22
CA GLY A 280 -5.93 -27.13 63.63
C GLY A 280 -5.55 -27.55 62.20
N THR A 281 -4.40 -28.20 62.01
CA THR A 281 -4.11 -29.16 60.91
C THR A 281 -4.70 -30.55 61.30
N PRO A 282 -4.59 -31.68 60.55
CA PRO A 282 -4.17 -31.91 59.15
C PRO A 282 -4.97 -32.99 58.35
N ALA A 283 -4.63 -33.07 57.04
CA ALA A 283 -4.41 -34.25 56.17
C ALA A 283 -5.47 -35.38 55.99
N ALA A 284 -5.74 -35.74 54.72
CA ALA A 284 -5.23 -36.96 54.07
C ALA A 284 -5.80 -37.15 52.63
N ALA A 285 -4.95 -37.64 51.72
CA ALA A 285 -5.25 -38.16 50.37
C ALA A 285 -5.78 -39.64 50.48
N PRO A 286 -5.94 -40.49 49.43
CA PRO A 286 -5.52 -40.39 48.02
C PRO A 286 -6.47 -40.96 46.91
N SER A 287 -6.05 -40.72 45.65
CA SER A 287 -6.25 -41.43 44.36
C SER A 287 -7.31 -42.52 44.19
N THR A 288 -7.99 -42.53 43.03
CA THR A 288 -7.94 -43.60 41.98
C THR A 288 -8.78 -43.25 40.73
N ARG A 289 -8.31 -43.74 39.58
CA ARG A 289 -8.76 -43.67 38.18
C ARG A 289 -10.19 -44.20 37.89
N PHE A 290 -10.80 -43.75 36.79
CA PHE A 290 -11.70 -44.46 35.85
C PHE A 290 -11.91 -43.51 34.63
N GLY A 291 -12.14 -43.86 33.37
CA GLY A 291 -12.44 -45.09 32.64
C GLY A 291 -12.87 -44.73 31.20
N SER A 292 -12.72 -45.67 30.27
CA SER A 292 -12.89 -45.60 28.80
C SER A 292 -14.28 -45.27 28.25
N GLY A 293 -14.36 -45.04 26.92
CA GLY A 293 -15.54 -45.40 26.13
C GLY A 293 -15.56 -44.89 24.68
N ALA A 294 -15.14 -45.73 23.73
CA ALA A 294 -15.33 -45.56 22.29
C ALA A 294 -16.21 -46.72 21.75
N PHE A 295 -17.13 -46.41 20.82
CA PHE A 295 -17.95 -47.34 20.03
C PHE A 295 -18.49 -46.54 18.83
N GLY A 296 -18.60 -47.00 17.58
CA GLY A 296 -18.44 -48.30 16.94
C GLY A 296 -18.57 -48.10 15.41
N SER A 297 -18.23 -49.11 14.64
CA SER A 297 -18.12 -49.08 13.16
C SER A 297 -19.32 -49.75 12.46
N ALA A 298 -19.76 -49.15 11.33
CA ALA A 298 -20.41 -49.61 10.08
C ALA A 298 -21.50 -50.72 10.06
N PRO A 299 -22.39 -50.76 9.04
CA PRO A 299 -22.05 -51.48 7.80
C PRO A 299 -22.67 -50.94 6.47
N ASP A 300 -22.16 -51.53 5.37
CA ASP A 300 -22.46 -51.31 3.95
C ASP A 300 -23.83 -51.83 3.44
N HIS A 301 -24.32 -51.22 2.34
CA HIS A 301 -24.78 -51.87 1.08
C HIS A 301 -25.87 -51.04 0.35
N PHE A 302 -25.54 -50.41 -0.79
CA PHE A 302 -26.48 -50.29 -1.92
C PHE A 302 -25.79 -50.07 -3.28
N ALA A 303 -26.00 -51.04 -4.17
CA ALA A 303 -26.07 -51.06 -5.63
C ALA A 303 -25.23 -50.10 -6.51
N SER A 304 -24.40 -50.76 -7.33
CA SER A 304 -23.71 -50.31 -8.54
C SER A 304 -24.67 -49.88 -9.67
N VAL A 305 -24.47 -48.66 -10.17
CA VAL A 305 -24.67 -48.27 -11.58
C VAL A 305 -23.39 -47.56 -12.03
N THR A 306 -22.63 -48.26 -12.86
CA THR A 306 -21.37 -47.82 -13.48
C THR A 306 -21.66 -46.97 -14.72
N MET A 307 -21.30 -45.69 -14.69
CA MET A 307 -21.02 -44.91 -15.91
C MET A 307 -20.29 -43.60 -15.60
N PHE A 308 -19.11 -43.64 -14.98
CA PHE A 308 -18.20 -42.49 -15.04
C PHE A 308 -16.74 -42.97 -15.09
N PRO A 309 -15.93 -42.49 -16.04
CA PRO A 309 -14.50 -42.78 -16.06
C PRO A 309 -13.80 -42.08 -14.90
N ASP A 310 -12.72 -42.68 -14.40
CA ASP A 310 -11.89 -42.09 -13.36
C ASP A 310 -11.32 -40.73 -13.82
N ILE A 311 -11.51 -39.70 -13.00
CA ILE A 311 -11.26 -38.29 -13.31
C ILE A 311 -9.75 -38.04 -13.58
N ALA A 312 -8.88 -38.89 -13.05
CA ALA A 312 -7.43 -38.79 -13.26
C ALA A 312 -7.00 -39.12 -14.70
N ASP A 313 -7.62 -40.11 -15.36
CA ASP A 313 -7.23 -40.52 -16.71
C ASP A 313 -7.77 -39.58 -17.80
N LEU A 314 -8.98 -39.02 -17.61
CA LEU A 314 -9.52 -38.01 -18.51
C LEU A 314 -8.70 -36.71 -18.49
N THR A 315 -8.19 -36.34 -17.32
CA THR A 315 -7.39 -35.11 -17.15
C THR A 315 -5.96 -35.27 -17.68
N ALA A 316 -5.39 -36.48 -17.67
CA ALA A 316 -4.10 -36.76 -18.30
C ALA A 316 -4.18 -36.72 -19.83
N SER A 317 -5.20 -37.35 -20.42
CA SER A 317 -5.38 -37.37 -21.89
C SER A 317 -5.70 -35.98 -22.47
N HIS A 318 -6.50 -35.17 -21.77
CA HIS A 318 -6.77 -33.78 -22.18
C HIS A 318 -5.54 -32.87 -22.05
N ARG A 319 -4.67 -33.13 -21.07
CA ARG A 319 -3.42 -32.39 -20.85
C ARG A 319 -2.41 -32.69 -21.94
N GLN A 320 -2.33 -33.94 -22.42
CA GLN A 320 -1.40 -34.33 -23.48
C GLN A 320 -1.82 -33.78 -24.85
N ARG A 321 -3.12 -33.84 -25.21
CA ARG A 321 -3.65 -33.18 -26.42
C ARG A 321 -3.46 -31.65 -26.42
N ALA A 322 -3.66 -31.00 -25.27
CA ALA A 322 -3.42 -29.57 -25.15
C ALA A 322 -1.93 -29.19 -25.22
N GLN A 323 -1.01 -30.14 -24.98
CA GLN A 323 0.43 -29.93 -25.16
C GLN A 323 0.83 -30.11 -26.64
N ASP A 324 0.31 -31.14 -27.32
CA ASP A 324 0.58 -31.41 -28.74
C ASP A 324 0.02 -30.32 -29.68
N GLU A 325 -1.15 -29.73 -29.35
CA GLU A 325 -1.72 -28.61 -30.10
C GLU A 325 -0.93 -27.30 -29.87
N ARG A 326 -0.36 -27.11 -28.68
CA ARG A 326 0.46 -25.94 -28.35
C ARG A 326 1.82 -25.99 -29.02
N THR A 327 2.43 -27.16 -29.17
CA THR A 327 3.72 -27.32 -29.86
C THR A 327 3.56 -27.16 -31.37
N ALA A 328 2.51 -27.75 -31.97
CA ALA A 328 2.22 -27.59 -33.40
C ALA A 328 1.91 -26.13 -33.79
N HIS A 329 1.18 -25.37 -32.97
CA HIS A 329 0.94 -23.94 -33.21
C HIS A 329 2.20 -23.08 -33.02
N ALA A 330 3.11 -23.46 -32.12
CA ALA A 330 4.38 -22.76 -31.92
C ALA A 330 5.35 -22.96 -33.11
N GLU A 331 5.42 -24.16 -33.68
CA GLU A 331 6.24 -24.46 -34.87
C GLU A 331 5.72 -23.74 -36.13
N LEU A 332 4.39 -23.64 -36.28
CA LEU A 332 3.77 -22.90 -37.39
C LEU A 332 3.97 -21.37 -37.26
N ALA A 333 3.91 -20.83 -36.05
CA ALA A 333 4.18 -19.41 -35.79
C ALA A 333 5.66 -19.05 -36.09
N SER A 334 6.61 -19.92 -35.71
CA SER A 334 8.03 -19.75 -36.04
C SER A 334 8.30 -19.83 -37.56
N ALA A 335 7.61 -20.73 -38.28
CA ALA A 335 7.68 -20.82 -39.74
C ALA A 335 7.09 -19.58 -40.45
N GLN A 336 6.06 -18.94 -39.89
CA GLN A 336 5.47 -17.70 -40.43
C GLN A 336 6.33 -16.45 -40.14
N GLU A 337 6.97 -16.39 -38.98
CA GLU A 337 7.90 -15.33 -38.61
C GLU A 337 9.16 -15.35 -39.50
N SER A 338 9.73 -16.52 -39.77
CA SER A 338 10.89 -16.66 -40.66
C SER A 338 10.56 -16.32 -42.13
N ALA A 339 9.37 -16.66 -42.62
CA ALA A 339 8.91 -16.30 -43.96
C ALA A 339 8.64 -14.79 -44.14
N THR A 340 8.14 -14.12 -43.10
CA THR A 340 7.88 -12.66 -43.13
C THR A 340 9.18 -11.88 -43.14
N LEU A 341 10.18 -12.33 -42.36
CA LEU A 341 11.52 -11.74 -42.35
C LEU A 341 12.26 -11.93 -43.69
N LEU A 342 12.13 -13.10 -44.34
CA LEU A 342 12.71 -13.36 -45.66
C LEU A 342 12.13 -12.42 -46.73
N ARG A 343 10.82 -12.12 -46.68
CA ARG A 343 10.15 -11.17 -47.59
C ARG A 343 10.54 -9.71 -47.32
N MET A 344 10.73 -9.32 -46.05
CA MET A 344 11.27 -7.99 -45.69
C MET A 344 12.68 -7.81 -46.28
N ARG A 345 13.56 -8.81 -46.12
CA ARG A 345 14.94 -8.76 -46.61
C ARG A 345 15.04 -8.74 -48.14
N GLN A 346 14.15 -9.46 -48.84
CA GLN A 346 14.08 -9.45 -50.30
C GLN A 346 13.71 -8.05 -50.84
N ARG A 347 12.69 -7.42 -50.26
CA ARG A 347 12.25 -6.06 -50.64
C ARG A 347 13.32 -5.01 -50.37
N GLU A 348 14.04 -5.14 -49.27
CA GLU A 348 15.10 -4.22 -48.92
C GLU A 348 16.28 -4.33 -49.89
N LYS A 349 16.61 -5.56 -50.32
CA LYS A 349 17.63 -5.80 -51.35
C LYS A 349 17.23 -5.24 -52.71
N GLU A 350 15.98 -5.45 -53.13
CA GLU A 350 15.43 -4.88 -54.37
C GLU A 350 15.43 -3.35 -54.34
N ARG A 351 15.10 -2.74 -53.20
CA ARG A 351 15.18 -1.29 -53.02
C ARG A 351 16.61 -0.77 -53.19
N GLN A 352 17.58 -1.46 -52.58
CA GLN A 352 18.99 -1.09 -52.71
C GLN A 352 19.52 -1.26 -54.15
N ASP A 353 19.10 -2.32 -54.84
CA ASP A 353 19.46 -2.55 -56.25
C ASP A 353 18.84 -1.48 -57.16
N MET A 354 17.61 -1.04 -56.87
CA MET A 354 16.95 0.06 -57.58
C MET A 354 17.66 1.40 -57.33
N GLU A 355 17.97 1.74 -56.07
CA GLU A 355 18.73 2.94 -55.72
C GLU A 355 20.12 2.96 -56.38
N ARG A 356 20.79 1.80 -56.49
CA ARG A 356 22.08 1.69 -57.19
C ARG A 356 21.95 1.91 -58.69
N ARG A 357 20.89 1.40 -59.32
CA ARG A 357 20.64 1.60 -60.76
C ARG A 357 20.36 3.06 -61.07
N ILE A 358 19.49 3.71 -60.29
CA ILE A 358 19.19 5.14 -60.43
C ILE A 358 20.48 5.96 -60.31
N ARG A 359 21.34 5.65 -59.34
CA ARG A 359 22.61 6.36 -59.14
C ARG A 359 23.65 6.11 -60.25
N GLN A 360 23.57 4.99 -60.96
CA GLN A 360 24.40 4.72 -62.14
C GLN A 360 23.87 5.48 -63.37
N GLU A 361 22.55 5.49 -63.56
CA GLU A 361 21.90 6.26 -64.64
C GLU A 361 22.09 7.78 -64.46
N GLU A 362 21.98 8.29 -63.24
CA GLU A 362 22.25 9.71 -62.91
C GLU A 362 23.75 10.08 -62.95
N GLY A 363 24.65 9.09 -63.05
CA GLY A 363 26.10 9.30 -63.10
C GLY A 363 26.71 9.24 -64.50
N ASP A 364 25.96 8.72 -65.49
CA ASP A 364 26.39 8.53 -66.88
C ASP A 364 25.74 9.54 -67.86
N GLU A 365 24.91 10.48 -67.37
CA GLU A 365 24.48 11.72 -68.06
C GLU A 365 25.28 12.94 -67.58
#